data_AF-A0A6N1AFZ2-F1
#
_entry.id   AF-A0A6N1AFZ2-F1
#
_cell.length_a   1.000
_cell.length_b   1.000
_cell.length_c   1.000
_cell.angle_alpha   90.00
_cell.angle_beta   90.00
_cell.angle_gamma   90.00
#
_symmetry.space_group_name_H-M   'P 1'
#
loop_
_entity.id
_entity.type
_entity.pdbx_description
1 polymer ?
#
loop_
_entity_poly.entity_id
_entity_poly.type
_entity_poly.pdbx_seq_one_letter_code
_entity_poly.pdbx_strand_id
1 'polypeptide(L)'
;MLELGRLEDLPEDYRAALTAQNLVPLWPSLRAVLPPGKPARRTQPIAWSYRDLRPLLLRAGDLTPMEKAERRVLVMANPGHGLEKMQATSTIYLGMQLLLPGEWAPAHRHTPNAVRMIVEGEGAYTTVDGEKCPMSRGDLILTPTGLWHEHGHDGDKPVVWLDVLDLPMVYYMEASYVTEGNAQSVNGEAAERAYQRGGVVPSPVFNRAGKPFPMLRYPWADVRKALLALAESQPGIDAVQVAYVNPETGTDCQKLLGFSALMLRPGERLDLPARSTAMVFHLIKGAADVTLDGKHLALAEADTCCVPGYEPVNLRNPSAEQPAFLFIADDAPLQKKLGLYEVRT
;
A
#
# COMPACT_ATOMS: atom_id res chain seq x y z
N MET A 1 16.62 -32.51 17.69
CA MET A 1 15.38 -32.59 16.87
C MET A 1 15.64 -33.65 15.80
N LEU A 2 14.78 -34.66 15.63
CA LEU A 2 15.02 -35.76 14.67
C LEU A 2 15.08 -35.23 13.22
N GLU A 3 15.93 -35.79 12.36
CA GLU A 3 15.94 -35.45 10.93
C GLU A 3 14.67 -36.03 10.26
N LEU A 4 14.04 -35.28 9.36
CA LEU A 4 12.90 -35.77 8.58
C LEU A 4 13.44 -36.51 7.34
N GLY A 5 12.79 -37.61 6.95
CA GLY A 5 13.17 -38.34 5.74
C GLY A 5 13.03 -37.48 4.48
N ARG A 6 13.93 -37.65 3.50
CA ARG A 6 13.94 -36.90 2.24
C ARG A 6 13.14 -37.64 1.18
N LEU A 7 12.69 -36.92 0.15
CA LEU A 7 12.01 -37.53 -1.00
C LEU A 7 12.94 -38.50 -1.75
N GLU A 8 14.22 -38.14 -1.83
CA GLU A 8 15.29 -38.92 -2.47
C GLU A 8 15.52 -40.29 -1.81
N ASP A 9 15.19 -40.42 -0.51
CA ASP A 9 15.34 -41.64 0.26
C ASP A 9 14.28 -42.70 -0.08
N LEU A 10 13.23 -42.34 -0.83
CA LEU A 10 12.12 -43.24 -1.17
C LEU A 10 12.43 -44.06 -2.44
N PRO A 11 11.88 -45.28 -2.60
CA PRO A 11 12.01 -46.06 -3.83
C PRO A 11 11.51 -45.30 -5.08
N GLU A 12 12.18 -45.52 -6.22
CA GLU A 12 11.85 -44.84 -7.48
C GLU A 12 10.45 -45.18 -7.99
N ASP A 13 10.04 -46.44 -7.88
CA ASP A 13 8.70 -46.92 -8.22
C ASP A 13 7.62 -46.23 -7.37
N TYR A 14 7.88 -46.04 -6.08
CA TYR A 14 6.99 -45.28 -5.20
C TYR A 14 6.90 -43.81 -5.62
N ARG A 15 8.03 -43.13 -5.87
CA ARG A 15 8.02 -41.73 -6.36
C ARG A 15 7.30 -41.60 -7.70
N ALA A 16 7.49 -42.55 -8.62
CA ALA A 16 6.80 -42.57 -9.90
C ALA A 16 5.28 -42.75 -9.72
N ALA A 17 4.86 -43.63 -8.82
CA ALA A 17 3.45 -43.82 -8.48
C ALA A 17 2.83 -42.57 -7.83
N LEU A 18 3.56 -41.89 -6.95
CA LEU A 18 3.12 -40.59 -6.40
C LEU A 18 2.93 -39.54 -7.50
N THR A 19 3.92 -39.39 -8.38
CA THR A 19 3.85 -38.45 -9.52
C THR A 19 2.69 -38.78 -10.45
N ALA A 20 2.46 -40.07 -10.77
CA ALA A 20 1.34 -40.51 -11.60
C ALA A 20 -0.04 -40.17 -11.00
N GLN A 21 -0.10 -39.95 -9.69
CA GLN A 21 -1.31 -39.59 -8.95
C GLN A 21 -1.33 -38.12 -8.48
N ASN A 22 -0.35 -37.30 -8.88
CA ASN A 22 -0.18 -35.91 -8.41
C ASN A 22 -0.07 -35.79 -6.88
N LEU A 23 0.62 -36.72 -6.23
CA LEU A 23 0.82 -36.75 -4.78
C LEU A 23 2.20 -36.21 -4.38
N VAL A 24 2.24 -35.41 -3.31
CA VAL A 24 3.48 -34.90 -2.70
C VAL A 24 3.54 -35.36 -1.24
N PRO A 25 4.59 -36.07 -0.80
CA PRO A 25 4.73 -36.43 0.60
C PRO A 25 5.07 -35.19 1.42
N LEU A 26 4.38 -34.98 2.55
CA LEU A 26 4.53 -33.77 3.36
C LEU A 26 5.80 -33.76 4.21
N TRP A 27 6.22 -34.91 4.75
CA TRP A 27 7.30 -34.98 5.74
C TRP A 27 8.65 -34.41 5.28
N PRO A 28 9.08 -34.50 4.00
CA PRO A 28 10.33 -33.86 3.57
C PRO A 28 10.26 -32.33 3.59
N SER A 29 9.04 -31.77 3.45
CA SER A 29 8.82 -30.33 3.29
C SER A 29 8.17 -29.68 4.50
N LEU A 30 7.74 -30.45 5.51
CA LEU A 30 6.95 -29.96 6.64
C LEU A 30 7.62 -28.79 7.37
N ARG A 31 8.94 -28.88 7.62
CA ARG A 31 9.69 -27.79 8.26
C ARG A 31 9.89 -26.57 7.38
N ALA A 32 9.86 -26.74 6.06
CA ALA A 32 9.96 -25.61 5.13
C ALA A 32 8.65 -24.83 5.07
N VAL A 33 7.50 -25.51 5.19
CA VAL A 33 6.16 -24.86 5.16
C VAL A 33 5.69 -24.40 6.54
N LEU A 34 6.15 -25.04 7.62
CA LEU A 34 5.86 -24.69 9.02
C LEU A 34 7.17 -24.61 9.84
N PRO A 35 8.02 -23.61 9.57
CA PRO A 35 9.25 -23.42 10.33
C PRO A 35 8.94 -23.02 11.78
N PRO A 36 9.73 -23.50 12.76
CA PRO A 36 9.51 -23.17 14.16
C PRO A 36 9.83 -21.70 14.44
N GLY A 37 8.97 -21.04 15.21
CA GLY A 37 9.20 -19.70 15.75
C GLY A 37 8.98 -18.54 14.77
N LYS A 38 9.27 -18.66 13.47
CA LYS A 38 9.15 -17.56 12.49
C LYS A 38 8.98 -18.10 11.07
N PRO A 39 8.11 -17.50 10.22
CA PRO A 39 7.91 -17.98 8.85
C PRO A 39 9.15 -17.77 7.97
N ALA A 40 9.27 -18.62 6.94
CA ALA A 40 10.21 -18.40 5.86
C ALA A 40 9.68 -17.24 4.98
N ARG A 41 10.39 -16.12 4.99
CA ARG A 41 9.98 -14.90 4.27
C ARG A 41 10.82 -14.75 3.02
N ARG A 42 10.17 -14.30 1.95
CA ARG A 42 10.84 -13.91 0.71
C ARG A 42 11.07 -12.40 0.62
N THR A 43 10.11 -11.60 1.08
CA THR A 43 10.21 -10.13 1.11
C THR A 43 11.54 -9.69 1.74
N GLN A 44 12.32 -8.90 1.01
CA GLN A 44 13.58 -8.34 1.50
C GLN A 44 13.44 -6.84 1.79
N PRO A 45 14.23 -6.28 2.72
CA PRO A 45 14.35 -4.84 2.88
C PRO A 45 14.90 -4.20 1.60
N ILE A 46 14.18 -3.23 1.04
CA ILE A 46 14.56 -2.50 -0.17
C ILE A 46 13.97 -1.09 -0.14
N ALA A 47 14.67 -0.11 -0.71
CA ALA A 47 14.17 1.23 -0.97
C ALA A 47 14.29 1.57 -2.46
N TRP A 48 13.33 2.32 -2.97
CA TRP A 48 13.31 2.83 -4.33
C TRP A 48 13.37 4.35 -4.27
N SER A 49 14.40 4.93 -4.90
CA SER A 49 14.57 6.38 -4.92
C SER A 49 13.66 7.03 -5.94
N TYR A 50 12.83 7.98 -5.51
CA TYR A 50 11.98 8.73 -6.44
C TYR A 50 12.81 9.59 -7.40
N ARG A 51 13.92 10.14 -6.93
CA ARG A 51 14.88 10.88 -7.77
C ARG A 51 15.32 10.05 -8.98
N ASP A 52 15.56 8.77 -8.77
CA ASP A 52 16.06 7.87 -9.81
C ASP A 52 14.90 7.29 -10.65
N LEU A 53 13.72 7.08 -10.07
CA LEU A 53 12.51 6.61 -10.76
C LEU A 53 11.88 7.68 -11.66
N ARG A 54 11.86 8.95 -11.24
CA ARG A 54 11.15 10.03 -11.93
C ARG A 54 11.60 10.22 -13.39
N PRO A 55 12.91 10.24 -13.73
CA PRO A 55 13.34 10.30 -15.13
C PRO A 55 12.88 9.11 -15.96
N LEU A 56 12.81 7.90 -15.37
CA LEU A 56 12.32 6.71 -16.06
C LEU A 56 10.82 6.80 -16.35
N LEU A 57 10.04 7.36 -15.43
CA LEU A 57 8.61 7.61 -15.63
C LEU A 57 8.38 8.59 -16.78
N LEU A 58 9.06 9.74 -16.77
CA LEU A 58 8.94 10.73 -17.84
C LEU A 58 9.32 10.14 -19.19
N ARG A 59 10.41 9.34 -19.23
CA ARG A 59 10.81 8.62 -20.44
C ARG A 59 9.76 7.61 -20.89
N ALA A 60 9.09 6.90 -19.98
CA ALA A 60 7.96 6.04 -20.35
C ALA A 60 6.80 6.86 -20.95
N GLY A 61 6.64 8.10 -20.49
CA GLY A 61 5.74 9.10 -21.07
C GLY A 61 5.99 9.36 -22.56
N ASP A 62 7.26 9.57 -22.92
CA ASP A 62 7.68 9.82 -24.29
C ASP A 62 7.60 8.57 -25.18
N LEU A 63 7.89 7.39 -24.60
CA LEU A 63 8.02 6.13 -25.35
C LEU A 63 6.69 5.42 -25.57
N THR A 64 5.69 5.64 -24.73
CA THR A 64 4.43 4.88 -24.77
C THR A 64 3.24 5.83 -24.65
N PRO A 65 2.57 6.12 -25.78
CA PRO A 65 1.31 6.87 -25.77
C PRO A 65 0.25 6.18 -24.89
N MET A 66 -0.63 6.97 -24.26
CA MET A 66 -1.63 6.46 -23.32
C MET A 66 -2.54 5.40 -23.96
N GLU A 67 -2.87 5.54 -25.24
CA GLU A 67 -3.70 4.61 -26.01
C GLU A 67 -3.09 3.20 -26.11
N LYS A 68 -1.79 3.06 -25.89
CA LYS A 68 -1.07 1.78 -25.92
C LYS A 68 -0.72 1.23 -24.53
N ALA A 69 -0.82 2.06 -23.49
CA ALA A 69 -0.40 1.69 -22.14
C ALA A 69 -1.57 1.33 -21.23
N GLU A 70 -2.77 1.89 -21.46
CA GLU A 70 -3.92 1.99 -20.52
C GLU A 70 -3.59 2.67 -19.18
N ARG A 71 -2.47 2.27 -18.56
CA ARG A 71 -1.85 2.83 -17.35
C ARG A 71 -0.32 2.77 -17.51
N ARG A 72 0.36 3.93 -17.46
CA ARG A 72 1.84 3.98 -17.47
C ARG A 72 2.41 3.86 -16.06
N VAL A 73 2.72 2.63 -15.67
CA VAL A 73 3.20 2.29 -14.32
C VAL A 73 4.57 1.64 -14.38
N LEU A 74 5.49 2.07 -13.51
CA LEU A 74 6.70 1.32 -13.20
C LEU A 74 6.48 0.52 -11.92
N VAL A 75 6.48 -0.80 -12.04
CA VAL A 75 6.28 -1.72 -10.92
C VAL A 75 7.51 -1.75 -10.01
N MET A 76 7.29 -1.64 -8.71
CA MET A 76 8.34 -1.66 -7.68
C MET A 76 8.47 -3.08 -7.13
N ALA A 77 9.17 -3.94 -7.87
CA ALA A 77 9.30 -5.37 -7.56
C ALA A 77 10.42 -5.64 -6.55
N ASN A 78 10.11 -6.42 -5.51
CA ASN A 78 11.05 -6.81 -4.46
C ASN A 78 11.91 -7.99 -4.94
N PRO A 79 13.26 -7.93 -4.81
CA PRO A 79 14.15 -8.98 -5.30
C PRO A 79 13.89 -10.35 -4.64
N GLY A 80 13.27 -10.37 -3.47
CA GLY A 80 12.86 -11.59 -2.81
C GLY A 80 11.79 -12.40 -3.54
N HIS A 81 10.96 -11.74 -4.36
CA HIS A 81 9.86 -12.35 -5.08
C HIS A 81 10.13 -12.56 -6.58
N GLY A 82 11.13 -11.87 -7.13
CA GLY A 82 11.41 -11.84 -8.57
C GLY A 82 10.68 -10.69 -9.27
N LEU A 83 11.17 -10.29 -10.46
CA LEU A 83 10.56 -9.21 -11.24
C LEU A 83 9.22 -9.63 -11.86
N GLU A 84 9.10 -10.91 -12.22
CA GLU A 84 7.97 -11.49 -12.90
C GLU A 84 6.67 -11.47 -12.07
N LYS A 85 6.80 -11.49 -10.74
CA LYS A 85 5.63 -11.52 -9.85
C LYS A 85 5.03 -10.16 -9.55
N MET A 86 5.72 -9.07 -9.89
CA MET A 86 5.23 -7.71 -9.65
C MET A 86 4.86 -7.46 -8.18
N GLN A 87 5.65 -8.01 -7.24
CA GLN A 87 5.35 -8.03 -5.81
C GLN A 87 6.32 -7.14 -5.03
N ALA A 88 5.80 -6.17 -4.28
CA ALA A 88 6.59 -5.45 -3.28
C ALA A 88 6.68 -6.25 -1.97
N THR A 89 5.56 -6.85 -1.56
CA THR A 89 5.48 -7.89 -0.53
C THR A 89 4.73 -9.11 -1.07
N SER A 90 4.56 -10.15 -0.27
CA SER A 90 3.70 -11.29 -0.63
C SER A 90 2.22 -10.90 -0.83
N THR A 91 1.79 -9.74 -0.34
CA THR A 91 0.40 -9.29 -0.34
C THR A 91 0.18 -7.91 -0.98
N ILE A 92 1.24 -7.13 -1.16
CA ILE A 92 1.19 -5.74 -1.64
C ILE A 92 1.93 -5.62 -2.98
N TYR A 93 1.22 -5.11 -3.98
CA TYR A 93 1.78 -4.55 -5.21
C TYR A 93 2.04 -3.06 -5.00
N LEU A 94 3.16 -2.58 -5.53
CA LEU A 94 3.49 -1.16 -5.60
C LEU A 94 3.82 -0.78 -7.04
N GLY A 95 3.30 0.36 -7.47
CA GLY A 95 3.61 0.94 -8.77
C GLY A 95 3.73 2.45 -8.69
N MET A 96 4.71 3.04 -9.36
CA MET A 96 4.75 4.48 -9.54
C MET A 96 4.14 4.81 -10.90
N GLN A 97 3.05 5.58 -10.92
CA GLN A 97 2.29 5.85 -12.12
C GLN A 97 2.38 7.31 -12.55
N LEU A 98 2.52 7.54 -13.85
CA LEU A 98 2.57 8.86 -14.49
C LEU A 98 1.28 9.15 -15.26
N LEU A 99 0.77 10.37 -15.09
CA LEU A 99 -0.26 10.98 -15.96
C LEU A 99 0.25 12.34 -16.46
N LEU A 100 0.26 12.52 -17.77
CA LEU A 100 0.69 13.77 -18.41
C LEU A 100 -0.51 14.73 -18.62
N PRO A 101 -0.23 16.03 -18.83
CA PRO A 101 -1.24 17.03 -19.17
C PRO A 101 -2.17 16.61 -20.31
N GLY A 102 -3.48 16.77 -20.11
CA GLY A 102 -4.51 16.46 -21.10
C GLY A 102 -4.80 14.97 -21.29
N GLU A 103 -4.07 14.07 -20.63
CA GLU A 103 -4.35 12.64 -20.72
C GLU A 103 -5.58 12.25 -19.90
N TRP A 104 -6.29 11.27 -20.45
CA TRP A 104 -7.37 10.57 -19.78
C TRP A 104 -7.08 9.08 -19.81
N ALA A 105 -7.14 8.46 -18.64
CA ALA A 105 -6.86 7.06 -18.42
C ALA A 105 -8.22 6.34 -18.22
N PRO A 106 -8.65 5.45 -19.13
CA PRO A 106 -10.03 4.97 -19.23
C PRO A 106 -10.59 4.33 -17.96
N ALA A 107 -11.92 4.38 -17.83
CA ALA A 107 -12.65 3.76 -16.74
C ALA A 107 -12.56 2.25 -16.76
N HIS A 108 -12.36 1.66 -15.59
CA HIS A 108 -12.53 0.24 -15.37
C HIS A 108 -12.90 -0.03 -13.92
N ARG A 109 -13.23 -1.27 -13.61
CA ARG A 109 -13.31 -1.78 -12.24
C ARG A 109 -12.65 -3.13 -12.18
N HIS A 110 -12.00 -3.43 -11.07
CA HIS A 110 -11.34 -4.70 -10.86
C HIS A 110 -11.56 -5.21 -9.45
N THR A 111 -11.27 -6.49 -9.23
CA THR A 111 -11.42 -7.12 -7.93
C THR A 111 -10.36 -6.73 -6.89
N PRO A 112 -9.08 -6.46 -7.22
CA PRO A 112 -8.15 -5.89 -6.26
C PRO A 112 -8.63 -4.55 -5.70
N ASN A 113 -8.38 -4.29 -4.43
CA ASN A 113 -8.46 -2.95 -3.85
C ASN A 113 -7.20 -2.17 -4.21
N ALA A 114 -7.35 -0.86 -4.39
CA ALA A 114 -6.24 0.02 -4.70
C ALA A 114 -6.36 1.35 -3.94
N VAL A 115 -5.23 1.91 -3.54
CA VAL A 115 -5.12 3.31 -3.12
C VAL A 115 -4.04 4.04 -3.91
N ARG A 116 -4.20 5.35 -4.00
CA ARG A 116 -3.28 6.25 -4.69
C ARG A 116 -2.78 7.28 -3.70
N MET A 117 -1.50 7.22 -3.39
CA MET A 117 -0.80 8.24 -2.61
C MET A 117 -0.15 9.22 -3.59
N ILE A 118 -0.65 10.46 -3.64
CA ILE A 118 -0.17 11.43 -4.62
C ILE A 118 1.24 11.91 -4.25
N VAL A 119 2.18 11.73 -5.16
CA VAL A 119 3.61 12.01 -4.94
C VAL A 119 4.01 13.38 -5.47
N GLU A 120 3.60 13.71 -6.68
CA GLU A 120 3.98 14.96 -7.36
C GLU A 120 2.83 15.51 -8.21
N GLY A 121 2.74 16.83 -8.29
CA GLY A 121 1.88 17.54 -9.23
C GLY A 121 0.50 17.90 -8.68
N GLU A 122 -0.25 18.62 -9.52
CA GLU A 122 -1.60 19.13 -9.27
C GLU A 122 -2.37 19.19 -10.60
N GLY A 123 -3.70 19.35 -10.53
CA GLY A 123 -4.55 19.45 -11.72
C GLY A 123 -5.02 18.12 -12.31
N ALA A 124 -4.55 16.98 -11.79
CA ALA A 124 -5.14 15.68 -12.06
C ALA A 124 -6.25 15.32 -11.07
N TYR A 125 -7.07 14.35 -11.45
CA TYR A 125 -8.14 13.80 -10.61
C TYR A 125 -8.31 12.30 -10.85
N THR A 126 -8.91 11.65 -9.86
CA THR A 126 -9.53 10.33 -10.01
C THR A 126 -11.03 10.50 -9.93
N THR A 127 -11.79 9.91 -10.83
CA THR A 127 -13.25 9.79 -10.66
C THR A 127 -13.56 8.38 -10.17
N VAL A 128 -14.30 8.21 -9.07
CA VAL A 128 -14.71 6.90 -8.52
C VAL A 128 -16.23 6.84 -8.37
N ASP A 129 -16.90 5.96 -9.11
CA ASP A 129 -18.37 5.88 -9.18
C ASP A 129 -19.06 7.26 -9.37
N GLY A 130 -18.47 8.11 -10.22
CA GLY A 130 -18.94 9.46 -10.50
C GLY A 130 -18.51 10.55 -9.50
N GLU A 131 -17.80 10.20 -8.42
CA GLU A 131 -17.22 11.16 -7.48
C GLU A 131 -15.84 11.63 -7.96
N LYS A 132 -15.70 12.92 -8.30
CA LYS A 132 -14.42 13.51 -8.74
C LYS A 132 -13.54 13.86 -7.53
N CYS A 133 -12.45 13.13 -7.36
CA CYS A 133 -11.44 13.31 -6.33
C CYS A 133 -10.20 14.02 -6.91
N PRO A 134 -9.99 15.33 -6.63
CA PRO A 134 -8.81 16.03 -7.11
C PRO A 134 -7.54 15.51 -6.42
N MET A 135 -6.44 15.48 -7.16
CA MET A 135 -5.14 15.03 -6.67
C MET A 135 -4.32 16.20 -6.16
N SER A 136 -3.78 16.08 -4.96
CA SER A 136 -2.80 17.01 -4.39
C SER A 136 -1.77 16.22 -3.60
N ARG A 137 -0.52 16.68 -3.58
CA ARG A 137 0.59 15.96 -2.93
C ARG A 137 0.24 15.51 -1.50
N GLY A 138 0.44 14.23 -1.24
CA GLY A 138 0.18 13.53 0.03
C GLY A 138 -1.27 13.06 0.21
N ASP A 139 -2.19 13.43 -0.69
CA ASP A 139 -3.57 12.94 -0.63
C ASP A 139 -3.59 11.43 -0.83
N LEU A 140 -4.46 10.76 -0.08
CA LEU A 140 -4.78 9.35 -0.29
C LEU A 140 -6.15 9.26 -0.96
N ILE A 141 -6.22 8.64 -2.14
CA ILE A 141 -7.48 8.37 -2.84
C ILE A 141 -7.70 6.85 -2.90
N LEU A 142 -8.87 6.41 -2.50
CA LEU A 142 -9.32 5.02 -2.56
C LEU A 142 -9.95 4.72 -3.92
N THR A 143 -9.62 3.58 -4.50
CA THR A 143 -10.38 2.92 -5.57
C THR A 143 -10.69 1.50 -5.12
N PRO A 144 -11.74 1.32 -4.31
CA PRO A 144 -12.08 0.03 -3.70
C PRO A 144 -12.53 -1.02 -4.72
N THR A 145 -12.47 -2.29 -4.32
CA THR A 145 -12.96 -3.43 -5.12
C THR A 145 -14.34 -3.15 -5.73
N GLY A 146 -14.43 -3.30 -7.05
CA GLY A 146 -15.71 -3.28 -7.78
C GLY A 146 -16.30 -1.91 -8.10
N LEU A 147 -15.70 -0.81 -7.63
CA LEU A 147 -16.13 0.54 -7.99
C LEU A 147 -15.48 0.95 -9.33
N TRP A 148 -16.24 1.65 -10.18
CA TRP A 148 -15.70 2.22 -11.41
C TRP A 148 -14.69 3.30 -11.07
N HIS A 149 -13.55 3.32 -11.75
CA HIS A 149 -12.60 4.39 -11.60
C HIS A 149 -11.82 4.72 -12.87
N GLU A 150 -11.53 6.00 -13.05
CA GLU A 150 -10.76 6.57 -14.16
C GLU A 150 -9.88 7.72 -13.66
N HIS A 151 -9.01 8.26 -14.52
CA HIS A 151 -8.16 9.39 -14.19
C HIS A 151 -8.16 10.39 -15.33
N GLY A 152 -8.12 11.67 -15.00
CA GLY A 152 -7.96 12.72 -15.99
C GLY A 152 -7.01 13.80 -15.49
N HIS A 153 -6.52 14.60 -16.44
CA HIS A 153 -5.54 15.63 -16.19
C HIS A 153 -5.94 16.95 -16.84
N ASP A 154 -6.49 17.87 -16.03
CA ASP A 154 -6.93 19.20 -16.48
C ASP A 154 -5.81 20.26 -16.36
N GLY A 155 -4.69 19.92 -15.70
CA GLY A 155 -3.52 20.80 -15.51
C GLY A 155 -2.47 20.74 -16.63
N ASP A 156 -1.33 21.40 -16.38
CA ASP A 156 -0.27 21.67 -17.36
C ASP A 156 1.10 21.03 -17.04
N LYS A 157 1.23 20.37 -15.89
CA LYS A 157 2.45 19.67 -15.45
C LYS A 157 2.17 18.20 -15.15
N PRO A 158 3.14 17.29 -15.32
CA PRO A 158 2.97 15.89 -14.97
C PRO A 158 2.52 15.67 -13.52
N VAL A 159 1.65 14.67 -13.33
CA VAL A 159 1.27 14.17 -12.01
C VAL A 159 1.77 12.74 -11.85
N VAL A 160 2.32 12.45 -10.68
CA VAL A 160 2.82 11.12 -10.30
C VAL A 160 2.22 10.68 -8.98
N TRP A 161 1.81 9.42 -8.89
CA TRP A 161 1.35 8.82 -7.64
C TRP A 161 1.90 7.41 -7.43
N LEU A 162 1.90 6.99 -6.17
CA LEU A 162 2.18 5.63 -5.75
C LEU A 162 0.85 4.86 -5.67
N ASP A 163 0.72 3.82 -6.48
CA ASP A 163 -0.32 2.81 -6.40
C ASP A 163 0.04 1.76 -5.36
N VAL A 164 -0.88 1.47 -4.44
CA VAL A 164 -0.76 0.39 -3.46
C VAL A 164 -1.97 -0.54 -3.58
N LEU A 165 -1.74 -1.80 -3.96
CA LEU A 165 -2.79 -2.76 -4.28
C LEU A 165 -2.62 -4.08 -3.53
N ASP A 166 -3.73 -4.75 -3.23
CA ASP A 166 -3.76 -6.13 -2.74
C ASP A 166 -3.72 -7.18 -3.87
N LEU A 167 -3.34 -6.77 -5.09
CA LEU A 167 -3.28 -7.58 -6.29
C LEU A 167 -2.57 -8.94 -6.10
N PRO A 168 -1.41 -9.03 -5.42
CA PRO A 168 -0.74 -10.32 -5.23
C PRO A 168 -1.62 -11.36 -4.55
N MET A 169 -2.39 -10.95 -3.55
CA MET A 169 -3.28 -11.83 -2.80
C MET A 169 -4.51 -12.22 -3.64
N VAL A 170 -5.14 -11.25 -4.30
CA VAL A 170 -6.33 -11.49 -5.12
C VAL A 170 -6.00 -12.34 -6.35
N TYR A 171 -4.82 -12.15 -6.94
CA TYR A 171 -4.31 -12.98 -8.02
C TYR A 171 -4.00 -14.41 -7.54
N TYR A 172 -3.34 -14.56 -6.39
CA TYR A 172 -3.05 -15.88 -5.81
C TYR A 172 -4.32 -16.69 -5.50
N MET A 173 -5.41 -16.01 -5.13
CA MET A 173 -6.72 -16.64 -4.92
C MET A 173 -7.51 -16.89 -6.22
N GLU A 174 -6.92 -16.64 -7.39
CA GLU A 174 -7.57 -16.78 -8.70
C GLU A 174 -8.85 -15.94 -8.82
N ALA A 175 -8.91 -14.83 -8.07
CA ALA A 175 -10.07 -13.94 -8.00
C ALA A 175 -9.83 -12.59 -8.71
N SER A 176 -8.67 -12.43 -9.38
CA SER A 176 -8.28 -11.18 -10.04
C SER A 176 -8.89 -11.07 -11.44
N TYR A 177 -9.79 -10.10 -11.65
CA TYR A 177 -10.31 -9.78 -12.97
C TYR A 177 -10.64 -8.28 -13.09
N VAL A 178 -10.76 -7.81 -14.32
CA VAL A 178 -11.12 -6.43 -14.68
C VAL A 178 -12.38 -6.42 -15.57
N THR A 179 -13.17 -5.36 -15.46
CA THR A 179 -14.23 -5.03 -16.42
C THR A 179 -13.95 -3.62 -16.94
N GLU A 180 -13.78 -3.50 -18.24
CA GLU A 180 -13.59 -2.21 -18.93
C GLU A 180 -14.91 -1.42 -18.94
N GLY A 181 -14.79 -0.09 -18.92
CA GLY A 181 -15.92 0.82 -18.86
C GLY A 181 -15.75 2.04 -19.76
N ASN A 182 -16.84 2.79 -19.88
CA ASN A 182 -16.84 4.08 -20.58
C ASN A 182 -16.56 5.22 -19.58
N ALA A 183 -16.26 6.40 -20.13
CA ALA A 183 -16.11 7.62 -19.34
C ALA A 183 -17.29 7.83 -18.37
N GLN A 184 -16.97 8.13 -17.12
CA GLN A 184 -17.95 8.33 -16.07
C GLN A 184 -18.60 9.71 -16.16
N SER A 185 -19.89 9.80 -15.84
CA SER A 185 -20.52 11.09 -15.55
C SER A 185 -20.19 11.52 -14.13
N VAL A 186 -19.60 12.70 -13.96
CA VAL A 186 -19.34 13.29 -12.65
C VAL A 186 -20.67 13.74 -12.04
N ASN A 187 -21.01 13.20 -10.87
CA ASN A 187 -22.27 13.49 -10.15
C ASN A 187 -22.03 13.96 -8.71
N GLY A 188 -20.78 14.05 -8.29
CA GLY A 188 -20.37 14.53 -6.98
C GLY A 188 -18.95 15.09 -7.03
N GLU A 189 -18.73 16.11 -6.20
CA GLU A 189 -17.41 16.62 -5.92
C GLU A 189 -17.27 16.85 -4.42
N ALA A 190 -16.13 16.42 -3.89
CA ALA A 190 -15.74 16.63 -2.53
C ALA A 190 -16.66 15.98 -1.47
N ALA A 191 -17.19 14.78 -1.74
CA ALA A 191 -17.99 14.00 -0.79
C ALA A 191 -17.29 13.77 0.55
N GLU A 192 -15.95 13.80 0.57
CA GLU A 192 -15.17 13.71 1.80
C GLU A 192 -15.47 14.84 2.79
N ARG A 193 -15.89 16.03 2.34
CA ARG A 193 -16.12 17.21 3.19
C ARG A 193 -17.13 16.94 4.29
N ALA A 194 -18.10 16.07 4.02
CA ALA A 194 -19.13 15.67 4.98
C ALA A 194 -18.59 14.80 6.13
N TYR A 195 -17.40 14.20 5.98
CA TYR A 195 -16.77 13.28 6.91
C TYR A 195 -15.44 13.79 7.51
N GLN A 196 -15.01 15.00 7.15
CA GLN A 196 -13.75 15.63 7.60
C GLN A 196 -13.77 16.19 9.03
N ARG A 197 -14.74 15.80 9.86
CA ARG A 197 -14.93 16.33 11.22
C ARG A 197 -14.92 15.18 12.21
N GLY A 198 -13.87 15.10 13.03
CA GLY A 198 -13.73 14.05 14.03
C GLY A 198 -14.95 13.99 14.96
N GLY A 199 -15.57 12.81 15.05
CA GLY A 199 -16.77 12.59 15.87
C GLY A 199 -18.10 13.06 15.26
N VAL A 200 -18.11 13.56 14.02
CA VAL A 200 -19.33 14.02 13.34
C VAL A 200 -19.50 13.29 12.01
N VAL A 201 -20.69 12.73 11.79
CA VAL A 201 -21.05 12.02 10.55
C VAL A 201 -22.41 12.48 10.03
N PRO A 202 -22.67 12.45 8.70
CA PRO A 202 -23.99 12.74 8.14
C PRO A 202 -25.02 11.72 8.61
N SER A 203 -26.09 12.22 9.22
CA SER A 203 -27.24 11.41 9.66
C SER A 203 -28.57 12.12 9.38
N PRO A 204 -28.87 12.48 8.10
CA PRO A 204 -30.12 13.14 7.76
C PRO A 204 -31.31 12.28 8.20
N VAL A 205 -32.24 12.89 8.94
CA VAL A 205 -33.45 12.21 9.47
C VAL A 205 -33.10 10.91 10.21
N PHE A 206 -32.08 10.97 11.07
CA PHE A 206 -31.63 9.83 11.89
C PHE A 206 -31.15 8.61 11.08
N ASN A 207 -30.85 8.79 9.78
CA ASN A 207 -30.39 7.72 8.91
C ASN A 207 -28.97 7.98 8.41
N ARG A 208 -28.10 7.00 8.56
CA ARG A 208 -26.71 7.04 8.07
C ARG A 208 -26.62 6.50 6.65
N ALA A 209 -25.55 6.85 5.92
CA ALA A 209 -25.41 6.53 4.51
C ALA A 209 -25.33 5.02 4.24
N GLY A 210 -24.76 4.23 5.16
CA GLY A 210 -24.62 2.78 4.99
C GLY A 210 -23.74 2.34 3.81
N LYS A 211 -23.06 3.28 3.14
CA LYS A 211 -22.15 2.99 2.02
C LYS A 211 -20.88 2.33 2.57
N PRO A 212 -20.36 1.26 1.94
CA PRO A 212 -19.12 0.61 2.39
C PRO A 212 -17.90 1.53 2.37
N PHE A 213 -17.87 2.48 1.42
CA PHE A 213 -16.77 3.45 1.25
C PHE A 213 -17.36 4.87 1.13
N PRO A 214 -17.76 5.49 2.26
CA PRO A 214 -18.46 6.77 2.26
C PRO A 214 -17.55 7.97 1.99
N MET A 215 -16.24 7.79 2.16
CA MET A 215 -15.19 8.80 1.97
C MET A 215 -14.10 8.18 1.11
N LEU A 216 -13.87 8.74 -0.09
CA LEU A 216 -12.94 8.20 -1.08
C LEU A 216 -11.61 8.94 -1.13
N ARG A 217 -11.56 10.19 -0.69
CA ARG A 217 -10.35 11.02 -0.62
C ARG A 217 -10.07 11.44 0.81
N TYR A 218 -8.81 11.33 1.21
CA TYR A 218 -8.27 11.78 2.50
C TYR A 218 -7.21 12.84 2.23
N PRO A 219 -7.56 14.14 2.33
CA PRO A 219 -6.63 15.21 2.00
C PRO A 219 -5.45 15.28 2.98
N TRP A 220 -4.24 15.42 2.44
CA TRP A 220 -3.02 15.52 3.24
C TRP A 220 -3.05 16.68 4.22
N ALA A 221 -3.63 17.81 3.81
CA ALA A 221 -3.73 18.99 4.64
C ALA A 221 -4.43 18.70 5.98
N ASP A 222 -5.43 17.83 5.99
CA ASP A 222 -6.18 17.47 7.20
C ASP A 222 -5.47 16.38 8.00
N VAL A 223 -4.89 15.37 7.33
CA VAL A 223 -4.07 14.33 8.00
C VAL A 223 -2.86 14.95 8.71
N ARG A 224 -2.16 15.88 8.04
CA ARG A 224 -1.03 16.61 8.61
C ARG A 224 -1.44 17.45 9.82
N LYS A 225 -2.59 18.14 9.76
CA LYS A 225 -3.13 18.88 10.91
C LYS A 225 -3.40 17.95 12.09
N ALA A 226 -3.98 16.77 11.85
CA ALA A 226 -4.25 15.79 12.90
C ALA A 226 -2.95 15.29 13.57
N LEU A 227 -1.91 15.01 12.79
CA LEU A 227 -0.60 14.61 13.31
C LEU A 227 0.04 15.72 14.17
N LEU A 228 0.02 16.96 13.68
CA LEU A 228 0.57 18.10 14.41
C LEU A 228 -0.20 18.36 15.72
N ALA A 229 -1.53 18.32 15.67
CA ALA A 229 -2.37 18.49 16.85
C ALA A 229 -2.17 17.35 17.87
N LEU A 230 -1.98 16.10 17.41
CA LEU A 230 -1.67 14.97 18.28
C LEU A 230 -0.32 15.17 18.98
N ALA A 231 0.71 15.58 18.26
CA ALA A 231 2.02 15.84 18.83
C ALA A 231 2.02 16.99 19.85
N GLU A 232 1.25 18.05 19.57
CA GLU A 232 1.10 19.20 20.47
C GLU A 232 0.30 18.85 21.73
N SER A 233 -0.83 18.18 21.58
CA SER A 233 -1.71 17.82 22.70
C SER A 233 -1.18 16.68 23.55
N GLN A 234 -0.34 15.79 23.00
CA GLN A 234 0.27 14.69 23.70
C GLN A 234 1.79 14.64 23.44
N PRO A 235 2.59 15.56 24.02
CA PRO A 235 4.03 15.63 23.77
C PRO A 235 4.78 14.34 24.10
N GLY A 236 4.29 13.57 25.08
CA GLY A 236 4.88 12.29 25.51
C GLY A 236 4.33 11.04 24.82
N ILE A 237 3.51 11.16 23.77
CA ILE A 237 3.04 9.97 23.03
C ILE A 237 4.22 9.30 22.32
N ASP A 238 4.30 7.96 22.45
CA ASP A 238 5.38 7.14 21.89
C ASP A 238 5.49 7.29 20.37
N ALA A 239 4.36 7.29 19.66
CA ALA A 239 4.29 7.46 18.22
C ALA A 239 3.20 8.47 17.84
N VAL A 240 3.57 9.52 17.12
CA VAL A 240 2.60 10.46 16.54
C VAL A 240 2.04 9.83 15.25
N GLN A 241 1.05 8.96 15.41
CA GLN A 241 0.49 8.15 14.33
C GLN A 241 -1.03 8.29 14.27
N VAL A 242 -1.58 8.37 13.06
CA VAL A 242 -3.01 8.34 12.78
C VAL A 242 -3.33 7.27 11.73
N ALA A 243 -4.51 6.67 11.82
CA ALA A 243 -4.99 5.66 10.87
C ALA A 243 -5.99 6.27 9.87
N TYR A 244 -5.95 5.79 8.63
CA TYR A 244 -7.00 6.09 7.66
C TYR A 244 -8.16 5.11 7.87
N VAL A 245 -9.30 5.61 8.34
CA VAL A 245 -10.45 4.79 8.72
C VAL A 245 -11.67 5.06 7.86
N ASN A 246 -12.55 4.08 7.76
CA ASN A 246 -13.92 4.30 7.33
C ASN A 246 -14.65 5.09 8.43
N PRO A 247 -15.08 6.35 8.17
CA PRO A 247 -15.72 7.19 9.18
C PRO A 247 -17.07 6.64 9.63
N GLU A 248 -17.68 5.74 8.85
CA GLU A 248 -18.95 5.14 9.22
C GLU A 248 -18.83 4.08 10.32
N THR A 249 -17.70 3.37 10.34
CA THR A 249 -17.50 2.18 11.18
C THR A 249 -16.32 2.28 12.15
N GLY A 250 -15.39 3.22 11.93
CA GLY A 250 -14.13 3.32 12.65
C GLY A 250 -13.11 2.23 12.30
N THR A 251 -13.44 1.33 11.37
CA THR A 251 -12.54 0.26 10.89
C THR A 251 -11.62 0.77 9.77
N ASP A 252 -10.67 -0.04 9.32
CA ASP A 252 -9.76 0.31 8.21
C ASP A 252 -10.53 0.82 6.97
N CYS A 253 -9.98 1.82 6.27
CA CYS A 253 -10.65 2.40 5.11
C CYS A 253 -10.72 1.47 3.88
N GLN A 254 -9.97 0.36 3.90
CA GLN A 254 -10.06 -0.73 2.93
C GLN A 254 -10.19 -2.10 3.59
N LYS A 255 -10.52 -3.10 2.77
CA LYS A 255 -10.80 -4.45 3.26
C LYS A 255 -9.54 -5.23 3.60
N LEU A 256 -8.52 -5.26 2.75
CA LEU A 256 -7.37 -6.16 2.92
C LEU A 256 -6.12 -5.46 3.45
N LEU A 257 -5.90 -4.21 3.03
CA LEU A 257 -4.75 -3.41 3.44
C LEU A 257 -5.15 -2.33 4.45
N GLY A 258 -4.27 -2.08 5.40
CA GLY A 258 -4.37 -1.04 6.40
C GLY A 258 -3.42 0.11 6.05
N PHE A 259 -3.83 1.32 6.42
CA PHE A 259 -3.07 2.52 6.10
C PHE A 259 -2.95 3.43 7.31
N SER A 260 -1.77 4.04 7.49
CA SER A 260 -1.52 5.03 8.53
C SER A 260 -0.63 6.15 8.02
N ALA A 261 -0.70 7.30 8.68
CA ALA A 261 0.30 8.34 8.56
C ALA A 261 1.03 8.48 9.91
N LEU A 262 2.34 8.67 9.84
CA LEU A 262 3.23 8.80 11.00
C LEU A 262 4.03 10.09 10.84
N MET A 263 4.17 10.84 11.93
CA MET A 263 5.11 11.94 12.03
C MET A 263 6.27 11.53 12.94
N LEU A 264 7.50 11.72 12.47
CA LEU A 264 8.68 11.70 13.32
C LEU A 264 9.08 13.14 13.65
N ARG A 265 9.17 13.47 14.94
CA ARG A 265 9.66 14.76 15.43
C ARG A 265 11.14 14.96 15.02
N PRO A 266 11.66 16.19 15.07
CA PRO A 266 13.09 16.42 14.80
C PRO A 266 13.98 15.57 15.71
N GLY A 267 14.92 14.83 15.12
CA GLY A 267 15.86 13.94 15.82
C GLY A 267 15.24 12.69 16.43
N GLU A 268 13.94 12.47 16.27
CA GLU A 268 13.23 11.37 16.92
C GLU A 268 13.69 10.02 16.40
N ARG A 269 13.80 9.08 17.34
CA ARG A 269 13.99 7.66 17.09
C ARG A 269 12.76 6.93 17.62
N LEU A 270 12.12 6.14 16.78
CA LEU A 270 10.96 5.32 17.11
C LEU A 270 11.27 3.85 16.82
N ASP A 271 11.15 3.00 17.85
CA ASP A 271 11.28 1.55 17.71
C ASP A 271 9.88 0.94 17.54
N LEU A 272 9.59 0.44 16.34
CA LEU A 272 8.38 -0.34 16.06
C LEU A 272 8.61 -1.81 16.43
N PRO A 273 7.66 -2.45 17.12
CA PRO A 273 7.77 -3.85 17.49
C PRO A 273 7.75 -4.74 16.24
N ALA A 274 8.21 -5.98 16.39
CA ALA A 274 8.09 -6.94 15.29
C ALA A 274 6.63 -7.32 15.10
N ARG A 275 6.09 -7.11 13.90
CA ARG A 275 4.70 -7.42 13.53
C ARG A 275 4.67 -8.51 12.49
N SER A 276 3.67 -9.38 12.48
CA SER A 276 3.52 -10.41 11.45
C SER A 276 3.37 -9.87 10.02
N THR A 277 3.07 -8.59 9.87
CA THR A 277 2.83 -7.89 8.61
C THR A 277 4.13 -7.36 8.00
N ALA A 278 4.32 -7.56 6.70
CA ALA A 278 5.26 -6.71 5.96
C ALA A 278 4.74 -5.27 5.92
N MET A 279 5.64 -4.30 5.89
CA MET A 279 5.26 -2.88 5.89
C MET A 279 5.91 -2.15 4.72
N VAL A 280 5.17 -1.23 4.13
CA VAL A 280 5.65 -0.27 3.15
C VAL A 280 5.66 1.10 3.83
N PHE A 281 6.76 1.83 3.69
CA PHE A 281 6.88 3.22 4.09
C PHE A 281 7.08 4.10 2.87
N HIS A 282 6.27 5.14 2.70
CA HIS A 282 6.47 6.18 1.70
C HIS A 282 6.72 7.51 2.40
N LEU A 283 7.84 8.17 2.09
CA LEU A 283 8.20 9.43 2.73
C LEU A 283 7.51 10.61 2.03
N ILE A 284 6.42 11.10 2.62
CA ILE A 284 5.64 12.21 2.06
C ILE A 284 6.47 13.51 2.09
N LYS A 285 7.19 13.77 3.19
CA LYS A 285 8.00 14.97 3.40
C LYS A 285 9.09 14.76 4.45
N GLY A 286 10.26 15.36 4.24
CA GLY A 286 11.39 15.32 5.18
C GLY A 286 12.43 14.28 4.81
N ALA A 287 13.03 13.63 5.81
CA ALA A 287 13.99 12.55 5.65
C ALA A 287 13.76 11.50 6.75
N ALA A 288 14.03 10.23 6.45
CA ALA A 288 13.91 9.15 7.43
C ALA A 288 14.95 8.06 7.19
N ASP A 289 15.58 7.60 8.25
CA ASP A 289 16.37 6.36 8.28
C ASP A 289 15.46 5.21 8.73
N VAL A 290 15.47 4.10 7.99
CA VAL A 290 14.78 2.85 8.34
C VAL A 290 15.84 1.77 8.57
N THR A 291 15.91 1.24 9.79
CA THR A 291 16.88 0.20 10.15
C THR A 291 16.16 -1.07 10.63
N LEU A 292 16.56 -2.21 10.10
CA LEU A 292 16.08 -3.54 10.50
C LEU A 292 17.08 -4.61 10.07
N ASP A 293 17.21 -5.69 10.85
CA ASP A 293 18.05 -6.85 10.49
C ASP A 293 19.47 -6.46 10.02
N GLY A 294 20.09 -5.49 10.68
CA GLY A 294 21.41 -4.94 10.34
C GLY A 294 21.47 -4.13 9.03
N LYS A 295 20.36 -3.98 8.31
CA LYS A 295 20.25 -3.15 7.09
C LYS A 295 19.76 -1.75 7.44
N HIS A 296 20.32 -0.76 6.74
CA HIS A 296 19.94 0.65 6.83
C HIS A 296 19.47 1.14 5.46
N LEU A 297 18.30 1.79 5.44
CA LEU A 297 17.70 2.39 4.26
C LEU A 297 17.47 3.87 4.56
N ALA A 298 18.20 4.76 3.90
CA ALA A 298 17.98 6.20 3.98
C ALA A 298 16.93 6.61 2.94
N LEU A 299 15.86 7.28 3.40
CA LEU A 299 14.78 7.77 2.56
C LEU A 299 14.86 9.30 2.45
N ALA A 300 14.86 9.78 1.21
CA ALA A 300 14.59 11.17 0.87
C ALA A 300 13.11 11.35 0.51
N GLU A 301 12.68 12.61 0.44
CA GLU A 301 11.32 12.95 0.08
C GLU A 301 10.85 12.24 -1.22
N ALA A 302 9.66 11.64 -1.17
CA ALA A 302 9.03 10.76 -2.15
C ALA A 302 9.63 9.35 -2.32
N ASP A 303 10.71 9.00 -1.63
CA ASP A 303 11.22 7.63 -1.63
C ASP A 303 10.22 6.68 -0.96
N THR A 304 10.24 5.43 -1.41
CA THR A 304 9.41 4.36 -0.86
C THR A 304 10.28 3.19 -0.48
N CYS A 305 10.05 2.58 0.67
CA CYS A 305 10.71 1.35 1.06
C CYS A 305 9.71 0.28 1.49
N CYS A 306 10.18 -0.95 1.44
CA CYS A 306 9.45 -2.13 1.86
C CYS A 306 10.31 -2.92 2.84
N VAL A 307 9.69 -3.40 3.91
CA VAL A 307 10.34 -4.21 4.94
C VAL A 307 9.53 -5.50 5.21
N PRO A 308 10.18 -6.64 5.46
CA PRO A 308 9.48 -7.87 5.84
C PRO A 308 8.82 -7.75 7.22
N GLY A 309 7.73 -8.51 7.43
CA GLY A 309 7.19 -8.73 8.76
C GLY A 309 8.10 -9.62 9.60
N TYR A 310 7.83 -9.75 10.89
CA TYR A 310 8.59 -10.52 11.88
C TYR A 310 10.00 -9.98 12.18
N GLU A 311 10.31 -8.74 11.79
CA GLU A 311 11.44 -7.97 12.36
C GLU A 311 10.93 -6.71 13.06
N PRO A 312 11.58 -6.29 14.16
CA PRO A 312 11.42 -4.93 14.65
C PRO A 312 12.02 -3.94 13.64
N VAL A 313 11.47 -2.73 13.61
CA VAL A 313 11.92 -1.66 12.70
C VAL A 313 12.24 -0.43 13.52
N ASN A 314 13.46 0.08 13.37
CA ASN A 314 13.82 1.38 13.90
C ASN A 314 13.63 2.46 12.83
N LEU A 315 12.82 3.45 13.14
CA LEU A 315 12.67 4.66 12.35
C LEU A 315 13.41 5.80 13.03
N ARG A 316 14.12 6.62 12.25
CA ARG A 316 14.79 7.81 12.77
C ARG A 316 14.62 8.99 11.82
N ASN A 317 14.29 10.15 12.36
CA ASN A 317 14.39 11.40 11.63
C ASN A 317 15.80 11.98 11.82
N PRO A 318 16.64 12.06 10.77
CA PRO A 318 18.00 12.58 10.88
C PRO A 318 18.03 14.12 11.00
N SER A 319 16.94 14.83 10.70
CA SER A 319 16.87 16.29 10.81
C SER A 319 16.71 16.72 12.27
N ALA A 320 17.53 17.67 12.72
CA ALA A 320 17.39 18.30 14.04
C ALA A 320 16.35 19.44 14.07
N GLU A 321 15.82 19.83 12.92
CA GLU A 321 14.98 21.04 12.80
C GLU A 321 13.59 20.78 12.25
N GLN A 322 13.46 19.82 11.32
CA GLN A 322 12.22 19.60 10.58
C GLN A 322 11.62 18.23 10.91
N PRO A 323 10.29 18.12 11.10
CA PRO A 323 9.63 16.83 11.23
C PRO A 323 9.62 16.09 9.89
N ALA A 324 9.56 14.76 9.95
CA ALA A 324 9.37 13.89 8.81
C ALA A 324 7.97 13.25 8.84
N PHE A 325 7.38 13.01 7.68
CA PHE A 325 6.03 12.46 7.55
C PHE A 325 6.03 11.25 6.63
N LEU A 326 5.59 10.11 7.15
CA LEU A 326 5.59 8.82 6.48
C LEU A 326 4.16 8.34 6.31
N PHE A 327 3.83 7.87 5.11
CA PHE A 327 2.70 6.99 4.88
C PHE A 327 3.14 5.54 5.13
N ILE A 328 2.26 4.75 5.75
CA ILE A 328 2.48 3.35 6.07
C ILE A 328 1.35 2.54 5.45
N ALA A 329 1.70 1.47 4.72
CA ALA A 329 0.76 0.45 4.28
C ALA A 329 1.19 -0.94 4.77
N ASP A 330 0.23 -1.73 5.24
CA ASP A 330 0.43 -3.11 5.67
C ASP A 330 -0.80 -3.99 5.40
N ASP A 331 -0.69 -5.29 5.63
CA ASP A 331 -1.77 -6.27 5.47
C ASP A 331 -2.40 -6.70 6.81
N ALA A 332 -2.30 -5.86 7.85
CA ALA A 332 -2.89 -6.15 9.16
C ALA A 332 -4.40 -6.42 9.10
N PRO A 333 -5.22 -5.69 8.30
CA PRO A 333 -6.66 -5.96 8.24
C PRO A 333 -6.98 -7.36 7.71
N LEU A 334 -6.24 -7.83 6.69
CA LEU A 334 -6.33 -9.20 6.22
C LEU A 334 -5.92 -10.20 7.30
N GLN A 335 -4.75 -10.02 7.92
CA GLN A 335 -4.27 -10.97 8.92
C GLN A 335 -5.19 -11.04 10.16
N LYS A 336 -5.76 -9.91 10.60
CA LYS A 336 -6.73 -9.86 11.70
C LYS A 336 -8.01 -10.66 11.38
N LYS A 337 -8.53 -10.54 10.15
CA LYS A 337 -9.70 -11.32 9.69
C LYS A 337 -9.44 -12.82 9.68
N LEU A 338 -8.20 -13.22 9.42
CA LEU A 338 -7.78 -14.63 9.41
C LEU A 338 -7.32 -15.15 10.78
N GLY A 339 -7.25 -14.30 11.81
CA GLY A 339 -6.72 -14.67 13.13
C GLY A 339 -5.21 -14.91 13.15
N LEU A 340 -4.46 -14.33 12.21
CA LEU A 340 -3.01 -14.51 12.04
C LEU A 340 -2.17 -13.33 12.52
N TYR A 341 -2.80 -12.19 12.81
CA TYR A 341 -2.09 -10.97 13.18
C TYR A 341 -1.45 -11.10 14.56
N GLU A 342 -0.16 -10.83 14.65
CA GLU A 342 0.57 -10.79 15.92
C GLU A 342 1.57 -9.64 15.98
N VAL A 343 1.83 -9.19 17.22
CA VAL A 343 2.90 -8.26 17.59
C VAL A 343 3.77 -8.99 18.59
N ARG A 344 5.07 -9.07 18.32
CA ARG A 344 6.06 -9.72 19.18
C ARG A 344 6.82 -8.65 19.95
N THR A 345 6.88 -8.84 21.26
CA THR A 345 7.64 -8.02 22.21
C THR A 345 8.99 -8.64 22.50
#